data_AF-A0A520B3Y3-F1
#
_entry.id   AF-A0A520B3Y3-F1
#
_cell.length_a   1.000
_cell.length_b   1.000
_cell.length_c   1.000
_cell.angle_alpha   90.00
_cell.angle_beta   90.00
_cell.angle_gamma   90.00
#
_symmetry.space_group_name_H-M   'P 1'
#
loop_
_entity.id
_entity.type
_entity.pdbx_description
1 polymer ?
#
loop_
_entity_poly.entity_id
_entity_poly.type
_entity_poly.pdbx_seq_one_letter_code
_entity_poly.pdbx_strand_id
1 'polypeptide(L)'
;DFDMNGRKFVDVQNIFHQMEQRTLKAAYKFYCNDDLVNAHAAEADVIATYKVLLGQLDMYKDTEFESKQGVKSIPVVNDVDALHIFTNINKPVDFAGRLVFNDNDEVCFNFGKHKGKTTEQVFSVEPSYYAWMKQGDFPLYTKKKLDEEWAKFNAKKNENRAAKPQSNAPAHKPHYNKPKADEKPAQPINTDMLEQLKMKFGK
;
A
#
# COMPACT_ATOMS: atom_id res chain seq x y z
N ASP A 1 -40.75 4.87 -17.95
CA ASP A 1 -40.22 5.20 -16.62
C ASP A 1 -40.51 4.12 -15.62
N PHE A 2 -39.54 3.84 -14.76
CA PHE A 2 -39.69 2.95 -13.61
C PHE A 2 -39.95 3.81 -12.37
N ASP A 3 -41.19 3.84 -11.90
CA ASP A 3 -41.61 4.65 -10.75
C ASP A 3 -41.49 3.85 -9.43
N MET A 4 -40.82 4.48 -8.47
CA MET A 4 -40.56 3.95 -7.12
C MET A 4 -41.62 4.39 -6.10
N ASN A 5 -42.51 5.32 -6.45
CA ASN A 5 -43.57 5.77 -5.56
C ASN A 5 -44.53 4.63 -5.21
N GLY A 6 -44.84 4.49 -3.92
CA GLY A 6 -45.72 3.43 -3.40
C GLY A 6 -45.06 2.05 -3.24
N ARG A 7 -43.80 1.87 -3.65
CA ARG A 7 -43.07 0.61 -3.48
C ARG A 7 -42.21 0.65 -2.22
N LYS A 8 -42.16 -0.47 -1.49
CA LYS A 8 -41.26 -0.65 -0.34
C LYS A 8 -40.07 -1.49 -0.77
N PHE A 9 -38.87 -0.96 -0.63
CA PHE A 9 -37.64 -1.70 -0.85
C PHE A 9 -37.21 -2.36 0.46
N VAL A 10 -36.98 -3.67 0.42
CA VAL A 10 -36.50 -4.45 1.58
C VAL A 10 -35.10 -4.94 1.26
N ASP A 11 -34.13 -4.45 2.02
CA ASP A 11 -32.73 -4.85 1.90
C ASP A 11 -32.39 -5.91 2.96
N VAL A 12 -32.33 -7.17 2.52
CA VAL A 12 -32.00 -8.31 3.40
C VAL A 12 -30.57 -8.25 3.93
N GLN A 13 -29.64 -7.62 3.21
CA GLN A 13 -28.26 -7.46 3.67
C GLN A 13 -28.19 -6.42 4.79
N ASN A 14 -28.92 -5.32 4.65
CA ASN A 14 -28.98 -4.32 5.71
C ASN A 14 -29.59 -4.91 7.00
N ILE A 15 -30.63 -5.74 6.90
CA ILE A 15 -31.18 -6.46 8.07
C ILE A 15 -30.08 -7.28 8.76
N PHE A 16 -29.34 -8.11 8.01
CA PHE A 16 -28.27 -8.93 8.57
C PHE A 16 -27.20 -8.08 9.28
N HIS A 17 -26.71 -7.00 8.66
CA HIS A 17 -25.70 -6.14 9.27
C HIS A 17 -26.17 -5.37 10.51
N GLN A 18 -27.46 -5.03 10.58
CA GLN A 18 -28.03 -4.36 11.76
C GLN A 18 -28.23 -5.32 12.93
N MET A 19 -28.62 -6.56 12.65
CA MET A 19 -28.81 -7.59 13.67
C MET A 19 -27.49 -8.20 14.15
N GLU A 20 -26.49 -8.31 13.27
CA GLU A 20 -25.16 -8.86 13.56
C GLU A 20 -24.10 -7.75 13.61
N GLN A 21 -24.22 -6.88 14.63
CA GLN A 21 -23.33 -5.73 14.77
C GLN A 21 -21.88 -6.15 15.00
N ARG A 22 -20.96 -5.49 14.29
CA ARG A 22 -19.51 -5.72 14.41
C ARG A 22 -18.88 -4.76 15.42
N THR A 23 -19.31 -4.85 16.67
CA THR A 23 -18.77 -4.04 17.77
C THR A 23 -18.23 -4.93 18.89
N LEU A 24 -17.29 -4.43 19.69
CA LEU A 24 -16.76 -5.18 20.84
C LEU A 24 -17.88 -5.54 21.83
N LYS A 25 -18.83 -4.63 22.05
CA LYS A 25 -20.00 -4.88 22.91
C LYS A 25 -20.85 -6.05 22.39
N ALA A 26 -21.15 -6.06 21.09
CA ALA A 26 -21.93 -7.14 20.48
C ALA A 26 -21.16 -8.47 20.53
N ALA A 27 -19.85 -8.47 20.24
CA ALA A 27 -19.00 -9.65 20.36
C ALA A 27 -18.94 -10.17 21.81
N TYR A 28 -18.76 -9.28 22.79
CA TYR A 28 -18.76 -9.64 24.21
C TYR A 28 -20.09 -10.28 24.61
N LYS A 29 -21.23 -9.69 24.20
CA LYS A 29 -22.55 -10.28 24.45
C LYS A 29 -22.70 -11.65 23.80
N PHE A 30 -22.25 -11.80 22.56
CA PHE A 30 -22.38 -13.04 21.80
C PHE A 30 -21.53 -14.18 22.38
N TYR A 31 -20.24 -13.95 22.62
CA TYR A 31 -19.31 -14.99 23.07
C TYR A 31 -19.30 -15.21 24.58
N CYS A 32 -19.60 -14.17 25.37
CA CYS A 32 -19.53 -14.24 26.84
C CYS A 32 -20.91 -14.27 27.52
N ASN A 33 -22.00 -14.10 26.76
CA ASN A 33 -23.37 -14.01 27.26
C ASN A 33 -23.56 -12.95 28.37
N ASP A 34 -22.81 -11.86 28.29
CA ASP A 34 -22.73 -10.83 29.33
C ASP A 34 -22.75 -9.42 28.71
N ASP A 35 -23.16 -8.42 29.48
CA ASP A 35 -23.23 -7.04 29.01
C ASP A 35 -21.96 -6.27 29.35
N LEU A 36 -21.36 -5.64 28.35
CA LEU A 36 -20.19 -4.78 28.57
C LEU A 36 -20.62 -3.46 29.21
N VAL A 37 -20.47 -3.38 30.55
CA VAL A 37 -20.71 -2.17 31.36
C VAL A 37 -19.42 -1.33 31.42
N ASN A 38 -19.54 -0.01 31.40
CA ASN A 38 -18.40 0.93 31.39
C ASN A 38 -17.40 0.70 30.23
N ALA A 39 -17.91 0.33 29.05
CA ALA A 39 -17.15 0.46 27.80
C ALA A 39 -16.54 1.88 27.74
N HIS A 40 -15.32 2.02 27.18
CA HIS A 40 -14.48 3.25 27.17
C HIS A 40 -13.46 3.39 28.31
N ALA A 41 -13.50 2.55 29.36
CA ALA A 41 -12.34 2.39 30.23
C ALA A 41 -11.35 1.43 29.56
N ALA A 42 -10.09 1.86 29.37
CA ALA A 42 -9.08 1.07 28.66
C ALA A 42 -8.91 -0.35 29.24
N GLU A 43 -9.00 -0.50 30.57
CA GLU A 43 -8.95 -1.79 31.24
C GLU A 43 -10.18 -2.67 30.92
N ALA A 44 -11.39 -2.09 30.93
CA ALA A 44 -12.61 -2.82 30.61
C ALA A 44 -12.58 -3.33 29.15
N ASP A 45 -12.09 -2.52 28.22
CA ASP A 45 -11.96 -2.90 26.81
C ASP A 45 -10.91 -4.02 26.62
N VAL A 46 -9.79 -3.98 27.36
CA VAL A 46 -8.77 -5.05 27.35
C VAL A 46 -9.35 -6.36 27.89
N ILE A 47 -10.04 -6.33 29.04
CA ILE A 47 -10.66 -7.51 29.64
C ILE A 47 -11.74 -8.09 28.72
N ALA A 48 -12.57 -7.23 28.13
CA ALA A 48 -13.60 -7.66 27.19
C ALA A 48 -13.00 -8.33 25.95
N THR A 49 -11.93 -7.74 25.39
CA THR A 49 -11.21 -8.31 24.24
C THR A 49 -10.64 -9.69 24.57
N TYR A 50 -10.01 -9.83 25.75
CA TYR A 50 -9.48 -11.11 26.21
C TYR A 50 -10.58 -12.17 26.36
N LYS A 51 -11.70 -11.84 27.02
CA LYS A 51 -12.82 -12.77 27.21
C LYS A 51 -13.47 -13.16 25.87
N VAL A 52 -13.58 -12.22 24.93
CA VAL A 52 -14.06 -12.50 23.57
C VAL A 52 -13.15 -13.52 22.88
N LEU A 53 -11.82 -13.36 22.97
CA LEU A 53 -10.89 -14.32 22.39
C LEU A 53 -11.08 -15.72 22.99
N LEU A 54 -11.22 -15.83 24.31
CA LEU A 54 -11.49 -17.13 24.95
C LEU A 54 -12.80 -17.75 24.45
N GLY A 55 -13.89 -16.97 24.39
CA GLY A 55 -15.17 -17.48 23.89
C GLY A 55 -15.12 -17.87 22.40
N GLN A 56 -14.30 -17.17 21.58
CA GLN A 56 -14.04 -17.57 20.20
C GLN A 56 -13.29 -18.90 20.12
N LEU A 57 -12.27 -19.10 20.95
CA LEU A 57 -11.53 -20.36 21.03
C LEU A 57 -12.45 -21.53 21.41
N ASP A 58 -13.31 -21.33 22.40
CA ASP A 58 -14.25 -22.36 22.85
C ASP A 58 -15.32 -22.66 21.79
N MET A 59 -15.88 -21.61 21.15
CA MET A 59 -16.94 -21.76 20.17
C MET A 59 -16.46 -22.40 18.86
N TYR A 60 -15.21 -22.15 18.45
CA TYR A 60 -14.70 -22.55 17.14
C TYR A 60 -13.63 -23.65 17.17
N LYS A 61 -13.34 -24.24 18.33
CA LYS A 61 -12.28 -25.24 18.55
C LYS A 61 -12.22 -26.36 17.52
N ASP A 62 -13.36 -26.81 17.02
CA ASP A 62 -13.49 -27.91 16.07
C ASP A 62 -14.28 -27.51 14.80
N THR A 63 -14.40 -26.21 14.56
CA THR A 63 -15.20 -25.68 13.45
C THR A 63 -14.38 -25.63 12.17
N GLU A 64 -14.82 -26.36 11.14
CA GLU A 64 -14.25 -26.25 9.80
C GLU A 64 -14.52 -24.87 9.19
N PHE A 65 -13.48 -24.30 8.58
CA PHE A 65 -13.53 -23.09 7.78
C PHE A 65 -13.02 -23.39 6.37
N GLU A 66 -13.79 -22.99 5.37
CA GLU A 66 -13.42 -23.08 3.96
C GLU A 66 -12.99 -21.71 3.45
N SER A 67 -11.75 -21.62 2.95
CA SER A 67 -11.23 -20.39 2.36
C SER A 67 -11.90 -20.09 1.01
N LYS A 68 -11.69 -18.87 0.47
CA LYS A 68 -12.17 -18.50 -0.87
C LYS A 68 -11.62 -19.40 -1.99
N GLN A 69 -10.50 -20.06 -1.71
CA GLN A 69 -9.81 -20.99 -2.59
C GLN A 69 -10.31 -22.44 -2.42
N GLY A 70 -11.33 -22.68 -1.59
CA GLY A 70 -11.90 -24.00 -1.34
C GLY A 70 -11.08 -24.86 -0.38
N VAL A 71 -10.08 -24.30 0.31
CA VAL A 71 -9.23 -25.05 1.25
C VAL A 71 -9.92 -25.09 2.61
N LYS A 72 -10.16 -26.31 3.11
CA LYS A 72 -10.73 -26.54 4.44
C LYS A 72 -9.65 -26.62 5.50
N SER A 73 -9.90 -26.02 6.66
CA SER A 73 -9.01 -26.01 7.82
C SER A 73 -9.81 -25.79 9.11
N ILE A 74 -9.19 -26.02 10.27
CA ILE A 74 -9.72 -25.63 11.58
C ILE A 74 -8.78 -24.56 12.14
N PRO A 75 -9.02 -23.26 11.86
CA PRO A 75 -8.00 -22.25 12.05
C PRO A 75 -8.04 -21.58 13.43
N VAL A 76 -9.15 -21.67 14.16
CA VAL A 76 -9.31 -21.07 15.48
C VAL A 76 -8.86 -22.06 16.55
N VAL A 77 -7.55 -22.12 16.76
CA VAL A 77 -6.90 -22.99 17.74
C VAL A 77 -6.21 -22.14 18.81
N ASN A 78 -5.99 -22.71 19.99
CA ASN A 78 -5.30 -22.02 21.09
C ASN A 78 -3.77 -22.00 20.87
N ASP A 79 -3.35 -21.41 19.76
CA ASP A 79 -1.97 -21.23 19.34
C ASP A 79 -1.80 -19.86 18.69
N VAL A 80 -0.90 -19.04 19.24
CA VAL A 80 -0.76 -17.64 18.83
C VAL A 80 -0.25 -17.51 17.40
N ASP A 81 0.65 -18.38 16.96
CA ASP A 81 1.23 -18.34 15.62
C ASP A 81 0.19 -18.75 14.57
N ALA A 82 -0.61 -19.78 14.83
CA ALA A 82 -1.71 -20.21 13.99
C ALA A 82 -2.79 -19.12 13.87
N LEU A 83 -3.20 -18.51 14.99
CA LEU A 83 -4.15 -17.41 15.00
C LEU A 83 -3.59 -16.17 14.27
N HIS A 84 -2.30 -15.89 14.42
CA HIS A 84 -1.64 -14.82 13.69
C HIS A 84 -1.73 -15.06 12.18
N ILE A 85 -1.37 -16.25 11.70
CA ILE A 85 -1.46 -16.60 10.28
C ILE A 85 -2.90 -16.49 9.78
N PHE A 86 -3.87 -17.00 10.53
CA PHE A 86 -5.28 -16.99 10.14
C PHE A 86 -5.88 -15.59 10.06
N THR A 87 -5.60 -14.74 11.04
CA THR A 87 -6.16 -13.39 11.11
C THR A 87 -5.48 -12.41 10.15
N ASN A 88 -4.25 -12.70 9.73
CA ASN A 88 -3.41 -11.76 8.98
C ASN A 88 -3.47 -11.97 7.45
N ILE A 89 -4.69 -11.94 6.90
CA ILE A 89 -5.01 -12.34 5.51
C ILE A 89 -4.19 -11.58 4.44
N ASN A 90 -3.86 -10.30 4.67
CA ASN A 90 -3.22 -9.46 3.67
C ASN A 90 -1.69 -9.38 3.81
N LYS A 91 -1.06 -10.22 4.66
CA LYS A 91 0.38 -10.18 4.99
C LYS A 91 0.96 -8.75 5.08
N PRO A 92 0.40 -7.87 5.92
CA PRO A 92 0.84 -6.49 6.06
C PRO A 92 2.28 -6.44 6.56
N VAL A 93 3.08 -5.59 5.91
CA VAL A 93 4.46 -5.28 6.30
C VAL A 93 4.47 -4.17 7.36
N ASP A 94 3.47 -3.29 7.33
CA ASP A 94 3.22 -2.23 8.30
C ASP A 94 1.81 -2.29 8.89
N PHE A 95 1.63 -1.79 10.11
CA PHE A 95 0.34 -1.85 10.81
C PHE A 95 -0.82 -1.13 10.11
N ALA A 96 -0.53 -0.13 9.26
CA ALA A 96 -1.56 0.56 8.50
C ALA A 96 -1.90 -0.14 7.17
N GLY A 97 -1.26 -1.27 6.86
CA GLY A 97 -1.50 -2.06 5.66
C GLY A 97 -1.23 -1.30 4.36
N ARG A 98 -0.31 -0.33 4.39
CA ARG A 98 0.12 0.46 3.23
C ARG A 98 1.16 -0.29 2.39
N LEU A 99 1.93 -1.15 3.05
CA LEU A 99 2.88 -2.09 2.50
C LEU A 99 2.43 -3.51 2.87
N VAL A 100 2.48 -4.42 1.91
CA VAL A 100 2.06 -5.83 2.08
C VAL A 100 3.04 -6.75 1.36
N PHE A 101 3.18 -7.99 1.81
CA PHE A 101 3.87 -9.01 1.02
C PHE A 101 2.94 -9.56 -0.07
N ASN A 102 3.47 -9.76 -1.27
CA ASN A 102 2.81 -10.55 -2.30
C ASN A 102 3.06 -12.06 -2.09
N ASP A 103 2.58 -12.90 -3.01
CA ASP A 103 2.75 -14.36 -2.95
C ASP A 103 4.20 -14.82 -3.11
N ASN A 104 5.08 -13.96 -3.65
CA ASN A 104 6.52 -14.21 -3.79
C ASN A 104 7.32 -13.64 -2.59
N ASP A 105 6.64 -13.25 -1.51
CA ASP A 105 7.21 -12.59 -0.33
C ASP A 105 7.97 -11.28 -0.65
N GLU A 106 7.56 -10.57 -1.70
CA GLU A 106 8.08 -9.25 -2.07
C GLU A 106 7.18 -8.15 -1.50
N VAL A 107 7.78 -7.06 -1.01
CA VAL A 107 7.03 -5.92 -0.46
C VAL A 107 6.39 -5.10 -1.59
N CYS A 108 5.09 -4.94 -1.52
CA CYS A 108 4.26 -4.20 -2.46
C CYS A 108 3.52 -3.04 -1.78
N PHE A 109 3.24 -1.99 -2.56
CA PHE A 109 2.29 -0.97 -2.12
C PHE A 109 0.87 -1.50 -2.20
N ASN A 110 0.06 -1.28 -1.16
CA ASN A 110 -1.34 -1.73 -1.10
C ASN A 110 -2.35 -0.56 -1.29
N PHE A 111 -1.88 0.60 -1.75
CA PHE A 111 -2.69 1.79 -1.89
C PHE A 111 -2.19 2.71 -3.01
N GLY A 112 -3.00 3.72 -3.35
CA GLY A 112 -2.64 4.75 -4.32
C GLY A 112 -2.45 4.22 -5.75
N LYS A 113 -1.85 5.06 -6.61
CA LYS A 113 -1.61 4.74 -8.03
C LYS A 113 -0.68 3.56 -8.30
N HIS A 114 0.10 3.16 -7.29
CA HIS A 114 1.06 2.05 -7.38
C HIS A 114 0.60 0.80 -6.63
N LYS A 115 -0.69 0.70 -6.27
CA LYS A 115 -1.25 -0.49 -5.63
C LYS A 115 -0.93 -1.76 -6.44
N GLY A 116 -0.40 -2.76 -5.76
CA GLY A 116 0.01 -4.06 -6.31
C GLY A 116 1.43 -4.11 -6.89
N LYS A 117 2.11 -2.96 -7.04
CA LYS A 117 3.51 -2.93 -7.52
C LYS A 117 4.49 -3.10 -6.38
N THR A 118 5.62 -3.75 -6.64
CA THR A 118 6.69 -3.91 -5.65
C THR A 118 7.37 -2.57 -5.34
N THR A 119 7.90 -2.44 -4.13
CA THR A 119 8.70 -1.28 -3.73
C THR A 119 9.87 -1.07 -4.68
N GLU A 120 10.56 -2.14 -5.08
CA GLU A 120 11.66 -2.14 -6.04
C GLU A 120 11.26 -1.58 -7.41
N GLN A 121 10.13 -2.02 -7.97
CA GLN A 121 9.61 -1.49 -9.25
C GLN A 121 9.34 0.01 -9.17
N VAL A 122 8.65 0.44 -8.11
CA VAL A 122 8.28 1.85 -7.95
C VAL A 122 9.50 2.72 -7.70
N PHE A 123 10.45 2.29 -6.87
CA PHE A 123 11.68 3.04 -6.61
C PHE A 123 12.57 3.15 -7.84
N SER A 124 12.53 2.17 -8.76
CA SER A 124 13.25 2.25 -10.03
C SER A 124 12.59 3.23 -11.02
N VAL A 125 11.26 3.25 -11.10
CA VAL A 125 10.52 4.04 -12.11
C VAL A 125 10.22 5.45 -11.61
N GLU A 126 9.87 5.60 -10.33
CA GLU A 126 9.48 6.85 -9.69
C GLU A 126 10.12 6.98 -8.29
N PRO A 127 11.44 7.24 -8.21
CA PRO A 127 12.15 7.40 -6.93
C PRO A 127 11.56 8.50 -6.03
N SER A 128 10.92 9.52 -6.61
CA SER A 128 10.26 10.61 -5.89
C SER A 128 9.08 10.14 -5.02
N TYR A 129 8.51 8.96 -5.31
CA TYR A 129 7.41 8.40 -4.52
C TYR A 129 7.82 8.11 -3.08
N TYR A 130 9.07 7.70 -2.86
CA TYR A 130 9.66 7.53 -1.53
C TYR A 130 9.64 8.87 -0.76
N ALA A 131 10.14 9.95 -1.36
CA ALA A 131 10.21 11.26 -0.72
C ALA A 131 8.81 11.80 -0.40
N TRP A 132 7.86 11.64 -1.32
CA TRP A 132 6.46 12.01 -1.09
C TRP A 132 5.86 11.28 0.11
N MET A 133 6.03 9.96 0.23
CA MET A 133 5.55 9.21 1.39
C MET A 133 6.28 9.60 2.68
N LYS A 134 7.58 9.88 2.61
CA LYS A 134 8.36 10.24 3.79
C LYS A 134 7.92 11.58 4.39
N GLN A 135 7.59 12.54 3.53
CA GLN A 135 7.09 13.86 3.90
C GLN A 135 5.58 13.86 4.21
N GLY A 136 4.83 12.96 3.59
CA GLY A 136 3.39 12.84 3.77
C GLY A 136 2.98 12.39 5.17
N ASP A 137 1.67 12.47 5.44
CA ASP A 137 1.09 12.04 6.70
C ASP A 137 0.88 10.52 6.73
N PHE A 138 1.94 9.81 7.07
CA PHE A 138 1.95 8.35 7.23
C PHE A 138 2.44 7.98 8.63
N PRO A 139 1.92 6.90 9.24
CA PRO A 139 2.38 6.41 10.52
C PRO A 139 3.89 6.17 10.55
N LEU A 140 4.51 6.43 11.70
CA LEU A 140 5.97 6.32 11.87
C LEU A 140 6.48 4.93 11.50
N TYR A 141 5.74 3.88 11.84
CA TYR A 141 6.12 2.51 11.50
C TYR A 141 6.08 2.24 9.98
N THR A 142 5.08 2.77 9.27
CA THR A 142 5.03 2.71 7.79
C THR A 142 6.24 3.41 7.19
N LYS A 143 6.60 4.61 7.69
CA LYS A 143 7.79 5.34 7.25
C LYS A 143 9.08 4.58 7.54
N LYS A 144 9.19 3.91 8.69
CA LYS A 144 10.33 3.07 9.03
C LYS A 144 10.47 1.90 8.05
N LYS A 145 9.38 1.18 7.76
CA LYS A 145 9.38 0.08 6.79
C LYS A 145 9.72 0.56 5.38
N LEU A 146 9.23 1.72 4.99
CA LEU A 146 9.60 2.35 3.72
C LEU A 146 11.11 2.63 3.63
N ASP A 147 11.74 3.14 4.70
CA ASP A 147 13.19 3.39 4.74
C ASP A 147 13.99 2.09 4.63
N GLU A 148 13.56 1.01 5.30
CA GLU A 148 14.18 -0.32 5.22
C GLU A 148 14.18 -0.83 3.75
N GLU A 149 13.06 -0.71 3.06
CA GLU A 149 12.93 -1.12 1.65
C GLU A 149 13.76 -0.23 0.71
N TRP A 150 13.79 1.09 0.97
CA TRP A 150 14.61 2.02 0.21
C TRP A 150 16.11 1.74 0.36
N ALA A 151 16.56 1.39 1.57
CA ALA A 151 17.94 1.00 1.85
C ALA A 151 18.31 -0.29 1.10
N LYS A 152 17.45 -1.33 1.17
CA LYS A 152 17.64 -2.59 0.43
C LYS A 152 17.76 -2.36 -1.08
N PHE A 153 16.88 -1.53 -1.64
CA PHE A 153 16.91 -1.16 -3.06
C PHE A 153 18.24 -0.51 -3.47
N ASN A 154 18.72 0.46 -2.69
CA ASN A 154 19.97 1.14 -2.99
C ASN A 154 21.19 0.23 -2.83
N ALA A 155 21.20 -0.68 -1.86
CA ALA A 155 22.25 -1.68 -1.69
C ALA A 155 22.35 -2.59 -2.93
N LYS A 156 21.23 -3.21 -3.35
CA LYS A 156 21.14 -4.03 -4.58
C LYS A 156 21.62 -3.26 -5.82
N LYS A 157 21.22 -1.99 -5.96
CA LYS A 157 21.63 -1.14 -7.08
C LYS A 157 23.13 -0.87 -7.12
N ASN A 158 23.76 -0.69 -5.96
CA ASN A 158 25.20 -0.46 -5.86
C ASN A 158 26.00 -1.75 -6.12
N GLU A 159 25.55 -2.90 -5.62
CA GLU A 159 26.14 -4.21 -5.92
C GLU A 159 26.10 -4.51 -7.42
N ASN A 160 24.96 -4.28 -8.08
CA ASN A 160 24.81 -4.45 -9.53
C ASN A 160 25.68 -3.50 -10.36
N ARG A 161 26.06 -2.34 -9.80
CA ARG A 161 27.03 -1.42 -10.43
C ARG A 161 28.47 -1.90 -10.26
N ALA A 162 28.81 -2.47 -9.11
CA ALA A 162 30.14 -3.00 -8.82
C ALA A 162 30.43 -4.34 -9.54
N ALA A 163 29.41 -5.16 -9.77
CA ALA A 163 29.52 -6.48 -10.41
C ALA A 163 29.59 -6.42 -11.96
N LYS A 164 29.30 -5.28 -12.58
CA LYS A 164 29.59 -5.11 -14.01
C LYS A 164 31.11 -4.96 -14.19
N PRO A 165 31.79 -5.82 -14.97
CA PRO A 165 33.17 -5.57 -15.31
C PRO A 165 33.24 -4.18 -15.94
N GLN A 166 34.19 -3.34 -15.48
CA GLN A 166 34.64 -2.22 -16.28
C GLN A 166 35.05 -2.80 -17.64
N SER A 167 34.21 -2.64 -18.65
CA SER A 167 34.65 -2.81 -20.02
C SER A 167 35.74 -1.75 -20.23
N ASN A 168 36.99 -2.16 -20.16
CA ASN A 168 38.11 -1.44 -20.76
C ASN A 168 37.94 -1.51 -22.28
N ALA A 169 36.86 -0.93 -22.79
CA ALA A 169 36.82 -0.49 -24.17
C ALA A 169 37.62 0.82 -24.19
N PRO A 170 38.65 0.95 -25.05
CA PRO A 170 39.29 2.24 -25.23
C PRO A 170 38.20 3.24 -25.59
N ALA A 171 38.21 4.40 -24.92
CA ALA A 171 37.27 5.47 -25.19
C ALA A 171 37.46 5.94 -26.64
N HIS A 172 36.75 5.31 -27.57
CA HIS A 172 36.57 5.84 -28.91
C HIS A 172 35.61 7.01 -28.75
N LYS A 173 36.17 8.19 -28.47
CA LYS A 173 35.46 9.45 -28.69
C LYS A 173 35.04 9.42 -30.16
N PRO A 174 33.74 9.46 -30.50
CA PRO A 174 33.36 9.70 -31.88
C PRO A 174 33.98 11.06 -32.25
N HIS A 175 34.92 11.04 -33.19
CA HIS A 175 35.45 12.25 -33.79
C HIS A 175 34.30 12.86 -34.61
N TYR A 176 33.48 13.69 -33.96
CA TYR A 176 32.46 14.44 -34.65
C TYR A 176 33.18 15.51 -35.46
N ASN A 177 33.35 15.28 -36.76
CA ASN A 177 33.84 16.30 -37.66
C ASN A 177 32.73 17.35 -37.78
N LYS A 178 32.84 18.45 -37.04
CA LYS A 178 31.94 19.59 -37.19
C LYS A 178 32.01 20.04 -38.65
N PRO A 179 30.91 20.12 -39.40
CA PRO A 179 30.92 20.91 -40.63
C PRO A 179 31.33 22.34 -40.25
N LYS A 180 32.35 22.86 -40.94
CA LYS A 180 32.74 24.27 -40.82
C LYS A 180 31.51 25.11 -41.14
N ALA A 181 30.98 25.81 -40.15
CA ALA A 181 30.03 26.87 -40.38
C ALA A 181 30.82 28.08 -40.87
N ASP A 182 30.44 28.62 -42.03
CA ASP A 182 30.95 29.91 -42.48
C ASP A 182 30.62 30.97 -41.42
N GLU A 183 31.66 31.54 -40.80
CA GLU A 183 31.53 32.65 -39.86
C GLU A 183 31.04 33.89 -40.59
N LYS A 184 29.72 34.06 -40.69
CA LYS A 184 29.14 35.37 -41.00
C LYS A 184 29.04 36.19 -39.71
N PRO A 185 29.52 37.44 -39.69
CA PRO A 185 29.44 38.29 -38.51
C PRO A 185 27.98 38.52 -38.11
N ALA A 186 27.72 38.53 -36.80
CA ALA A 186 26.39 38.73 -36.24
C ALA A 186 25.80 40.07 -36.70
N GLN A 187 24.66 40.02 -37.39
CA GLN A 187 23.93 41.23 -37.76
C GLN A 187 23.11 41.74 -36.57
N PRO A 188 22.98 43.07 -36.41
CA PRO A 188 22.22 43.65 -35.30
C PRO A 188 20.73 43.30 -35.44
N ILE A 189 20.11 42.99 -34.31
CA ILE A 189 18.70 42.64 -34.19
C ILE A 189 17.85 43.83 -34.66
N ASN A 190 16.99 43.60 -35.65
CA ASN A 190 16.04 44.62 -36.12
C ASN A 190 14.70 44.52 -35.36
N THR A 191 13.94 45.62 -35.40
CA THR A 191 12.66 45.76 -34.69
C THR A 191 11.62 44.71 -35.12
N ASP A 192 11.70 44.27 -36.38
CA ASP A 192 10.80 43.26 -36.98
C ASP A 192 10.98 41.86 -36.36
N MET A 193 12.21 41.49 -35.98
CA MET A 193 12.47 40.23 -35.26
C MET A 193 11.95 40.25 -33.82
N LEU A 194 11.87 41.42 -33.17
CA LEU A 194 11.30 41.55 -31.83
C LEU A 194 9.78 41.38 -31.84
N GLU A 195 9.09 41.88 -32.87
CA GLU A 195 7.64 41.75 -33.00
C GLU A 195 7.21 40.30 -33.26
N GLN A 196 7.98 39.54 -34.06
CA GLN A 196 7.71 38.12 -34.29
C GLN A 196 7.86 37.26 -33.01
N LEU A 197 8.82 37.59 -32.14
CA LEU A 197 8.97 36.93 -30.84
C LEU A 197 7.81 37.26 -29.90
N LYS A 198 7.30 38.48 -29.94
CA LYS A 198 6.17 38.92 -29.12
C LYS A 198 4.86 38.24 -29.53
N MET A 199 4.64 37.99 -30.82
CA MET A 199 3.48 37.22 -31.30
C MET A 199 3.57 35.73 -30.96
N LYS A 200 4.77 35.16 -30.88
CA LYS A 200 4.97 33.72 -30.66
C LYS A 200 4.91 33.30 -29.18
N PHE A 201 5.15 34.24 -28.27
CA PHE A 201 5.22 33.98 -26.82
C PHE A 201 4.36 34.92 -25.96
N GLY A 202 3.58 35.82 -26.58
CA GLY A 202 2.58 36.62 -25.89
C GLY A 202 1.33 35.79 -25.59
N LYS A 203 0.95 35.72 -24.31
CA LYS A 203 -0.40 35.32 -23.89
C LYS A 203 -1.42 36.39 -24.24
#